data_AF-A0A1F6GXY2-F1
#
_entry.id   AF-A0A1F6GXY2-F1
#
_cell.length_a   1.000
_cell.length_b   1.000
_cell.length_c   1.000
_cell.angle_alpha   90.00
_cell.angle_beta   90.00
_cell.angle_gamma   90.00
#
_symmetry.space_group_name_H-M   'P 1'
#
loop_
_entity.id
_entity.type
_entity.pdbx_description
1 polymer ?
#
loop_
_entity_poly.entity_id
_entity_poly.type
_entity_poly.pdbx_seq_one_letter_code
_entity_poly.pdbx_strand_id
1 'polypeptide(L)'
;MARKIILIFIVVLVGIFLFLSFLNREIKVSQVAPKDGSQNNSLYPNIAATFSRKISSNEQEKMQVTISPNIKYISYWSSDQQTLYLLPEQSFVPSTKYLVEVSLNNYSYSWGFTTSSNPVPTEDDLTQRQAQEDIITAVEQGEFDKKYPWYDQIPEPSNDYFIGFDSDKEKFFVAIYPKYSSPNSISQQEEELKKQVLTVLQNIGVDTNKYSVEYKSFPR
;
A
#
# COMPACT_ATOMS: atom_id res chain seq x y z
N MET A 1 45.06 -3.82 -33.86
CA MET A 1 44.45 -3.50 -32.54
C MET A 1 43.21 -2.59 -32.69
N ALA A 2 43.29 -1.49 -33.44
CA ALA A 2 42.18 -0.54 -33.65
C ALA A 2 40.85 -1.14 -34.16
N ARG A 3 40.86 -2.06 -35.13
CA ARG A 3 39.63 -2.69 -35.66
C ARG A 3 38.81 -3.47 -34.62
N LYS A 4 39.47 -4.13 -33.65
CA LYS A 4 38.78 -4.88 -32.58
C LYS A 4 38.14 -3.94 -31.56
N ILE A 5 38.79 -2.81 -31.26
CA ILE A 5 38.26 -1.79 -30.35
C ILE A 5 37.02 -1.11 -30.95
N ILE A 6 37.05 -0.81 -32.25
CA ILE A 6 35.90 -0.21 -32.97
C ILE A 6 34.69 -1.15 -32.97
N LEU A 7 34.90 -2.45 -33.20
CA LEU A 7 33.81 -3.44 -33.17
C LEU A 7 33.16 -3.55 -31.78
N ILE A 8 33.95 -3.56 -30.71
CA ILE A 8 33.43 -3.59 -29.33
C ILE A 8 32.63 -2.31 -29.04
N PHE A 9 33.13 -1.15 -29.47
CA PHE A 9 32.45 0.12 -29.26
C PHE A 9 31.09 0.21 -29.96
N ILE A 10 30.98 -0.34 -31.18
CA ILE A 10 29.72 -0.41 -31.93
C ILE A 10 28.72 -1.33 -31.22
N VAL A 11 29.15 -2.49 -30.73
CA VAL A 11 28.26 -3.42 -29.99
C VAL A 11 27.73 -2.79 -28.70
N VAL A 12 28.57 -2.06 -27.97
CA VAL A 12 28.16 -1.33 -26.76
C VAL A 12 27.17 -0.21 -27.11
N LEU A 13 27.42 0.57 -28.16
CA LEU A 13 26.51 1.63 -28.60
C LEU A 13 25.15 1.08 -29.06
N VAL A 14 25.14 -0.02 -29.80
CA VAL A 14 23.89 -0.69 -30.21
C VAL A 14 23.15 -1.24 -28.99
N GLY A 15 23.87 -1.82 -28.03
CA GLY A 15 23.28 -2.28 -26.76
C GLY A 15 22.65 -1.14 -25.96
N ILE A 16 23.35 -0.01 -25.84
CA ILE A 16 22.84 1.20 -25.16
C ILE A 16 21.64 1.77 -25.92
N PHE A 17 21.70 1.84 -27.25
CA PHE A 17 20.59 2.36 -28.06
C PHE A 17 19.33 1.49 -27.94
N LEU A 18 19.47 0.16 -27.97
CA LEU A 18 18.35 -0.76 -27.77
C LEU A 18 17.80 -0.69 -26.33
N PHE A 19 18.68 -0.54 -25.33
CA PHE A 19 18.29 -0.34 -23.94
C PHE A 19 17.53 0.97 -23.72
N LEU A 20 18.01 2.08 -24.29
CA LEU A 20 17.34 3.37 -24.27
C LEU A 20 16.01 3.34 -25.02
N SER A 21 15.92 2.60 -26.13
CA SER A 21 14.66 2.42 -26.87
C SER A 21 13.62 1.64 -26.08
N PHE A 22 14.04 0.70 -25.24
CA PHE A 22 13.16 0.00 -24.30
C PHE A 22 12.65 0.93 -23.19
N LEU A 23 13.50 1.86 -22.72
CA LEU A 23 13.14 2.85 -21.70
C LEU A 23 12.19 3.94 -22.22
N ASN A 24 12.26 4.26 -23.52
CA ASN A 24 11.47 5.35 -24.14
C ASN A 24 10.16 4.90 -24.81
N ARG A 25 9.62 3.72 -24.49
CA ARG A 25 8.29 3.35 -24.97
C ARG A 25 7.23 4.28 -24.35
N GLU A 26 6.50 4.96 -25.23
CA GLU A 26 5.40 5.86 -24.87
C GLU A 26 4.36 5.11 -24.02
N ILE A 27 3.99 5.72 -22.89
CA ILE A 27 2.97 5.17 -21.99
C ILE A 27 1.62 5.29 -22.68
N LYS A 28 0.93 4.17 -22.85
CA LYS A 28 -0.44 4.13 -23.37
C LYS A 28 -1.25 3.13 -22.57
N VAL A 29 -2.49 3.44 -22.26
CA VAL A 29 -3.45 2.43 -21.81
C VAL A 29 -3.82 1.57 -23.01
N SER A 30 -3.57 0.26 -22.91
CA SER A 30 -3.84 -0.73 -23.95
C SER A 30 -5.19 -1.41 -23.77
N GLN A 31 -5.62 -1.59 -22.51
CA GLN A 31 -6.89 -2.21 -22.16
C GLN A 31 -7.45 -1.60 -20.87
N VAL A 32 -8.77 -1.57 -20.77
CA VAL A 32 -9.47 -1.17 -19.55
C VAL A 32 -10.61 -2.12 -19.22
N ALA A 33 -10.85 -2.27 -17.93
CA ALA A 33 -12.03 -2.92 -17.37
C ALA A 33 -12.73 -1.94 -16.40
N PRO A 34 -14.06 -1.84 -16.41
CA PRO A 34 -14.94 -2.23 -17.52
C PRO A 34 -14.55 -1.54 -18.83
N LYS A 35 -14.94 -2.12 -19.97
CA LYS A 35 -14.65 -1.52 -21.29
C LYS A 35 -15.29 -0.14 -21.40
N ASP A 36 -14.64 0.79 -22.09
CA ASP A 36 -15.21 2.11 -22.35
C ASP A 36 -16.59 2.03 -23.03
N GLY A 37 -17.54 2.81 -22.52
CA GLY A 37 -18.94 2.82 -22.93
C GLY A 37 -19.76 1.59 -22.52
N SER A 38 -19.20 0.64 -21.77
CA SER A 38 -19.92 -0.58 -21.38
C SER A 38 -21.00 -0.31 -20.34
N GLN A 39 -22.03 -1.16 -20.36
CA GLN A 39 -22.96 -1.32 -19.26
C GLN A 39 -22.47 -2.47 -18.39
N ASN A 40 -22.30 -2.21 -17.10
CA ASN A 40 -21.92 -3.22 -16.13
C ASN A 40 -23.13 -3.65 -15.29
N ASN A 41 -23.35 -4.96 -15.20
CA ASN A 41 -24.45 -5.53 -14.45
C ASN A 41 -24.14 -5.64 -12.95
N SER A 42 -22.86 -5.68 -12.60
CA SER A 42 -22.42 -5.70 -11.21
C SER A 42 -22.34 -4.28 -10.61
N LEU A 43 -22.61 -4.17 -9.31
CA LEU A 43 -22.29 -2.97 -8.52
C LEU A 43 -20.88 -2.98 -7.95
N TYR A 44 -20.08 -4.00 -8.27
CA TYR A 44 -18.68 -4.17 -7.85
C TYR A 44 -17.77 -4.50 -9.04
N PRO A 45 -17.78 -3.74 -10.16
CA PRO A 45 -16.85 -3.96 -11.25
C PRO A 45 -15.41 -4.02 -10.77
N ASN A 46 -14.68 -4.99 -11.28
CA ASN A 46 -13.22 -4.93 -11.28
C ASN A 46 -12.80 -3.80 -12.23
N ILE A 47 -12.31 -2.71 -11.65
CA ILE A 47 -11.76 -1.60 -12.43
C ILE A 47 -10.28 -1.83 -12.63
N ALA A 48 -9.83 -1.78 -13.88
CA ALA A 48 -8.43 -1.96 -14.21
C ALA A 48 -8.01 -1.16 -15.44
N ALA A 49 -6.75 -0.74 -15.46
CA ALA A 49 -6.08 -0.17 -16.62
C ALA A 49 -4.76 -0.92 -16.87
N THR A 50 -4.66 -1.56 -18.03
CA THR A 50 -3.43 -2.21 -18.48
C THR A 50 -2.67 -1.25 -19.40
N PHE A 51 -1.38 -1.09 -19.16
CA PHE A 51 -0.51 -0.19 -19.90
C PHE A 51 0.26 -0.93 -21.01
N SER A 52 0.74 -0.19 -22.00
CA SER A 52 1.52 -0.67 -23.15
C SER A 52 2.90 -1.23 -22.75
N ARG A 53 3.35 -0.88 -21.55
CA ARG A 53 4.60 -1.35 -20.94
C ARG A 53 4.45 -1.41 -19.42
N LYS A 54 5.44 -2.06 -18.81
CA LYS A 54 5.70 -2.00 -17.37
C LYS A 54 5.84 -0.54 -16.90
N ILE A 55 5.19 -0.21 -15.79
CA ILE A 55 5.26 1.09 -15.12
C ILE A 55 6.16 0.94 -13.90
N SER A 56 7.24 1.73 -13.82
CA SER A 56 8.21 1.64 -12.72
C SER A 56 7.65 2.19 -11.40
N SER A 57 8.14 1.73 -10.24
CA SER A 57 7.63 2.18 -8.93
C SER A 57 7.59 3.71 -8.76
N ASN A 58 8.62 4.43 -9.22
CA ASN A 58 8.65 5.90 -9.19
C ASN A 58 7.63 6.55 -10.15
N GLU A 59 7.21 5.88 -11.22
CA GLU A 59 6.09 6.33 -12.05
C GLU A 59 4.74 6.01 -11.38
N GLN A 60 4.63 4.85 -10.75
CA GLN A 60 3.42 4.43 -10.01
C GLN A 60 3.08 5.43 -8.90
N GLU A 61 4.07 5.85 -8.11
CA GLU A 61 3.92 6.85 -7.03
C GLU A 61 3.44 8.23 -7.52
N LYS A 62 3.66 8.54 -8.80
CA LYS A 62 3.27 9.82 -9.42
C LYS A 62 1.96 9.71 -10.19
N MET A 63 1.43 8.51 -10.33
CA MET A 63 0.18 8.28 -11.06
C MET A 63 -0.98 8.80 -10.24
N GLN A 64 -1.79 9.65 -10.86
CA GLN A 64 -3.02 10.13 -10.26
C GLN A 64 -4.19 9.41 -10.90
N VAL A 65 -5.18 9.09 -10.08
CA VAL A 65 -6.38 8.38 -10.49
C VAL A 65 -7.58 9.12 -9.94
N THR A 66 -8.60 9.31 -10.77
CA THR A 66 -9.88 9.84 -10.31
C THR A 66 -11.01 8.98 -10.85
N ILE A 67 -12.08 8.87 -10.05
CA ILE A 67 -13.32 8.22 -10.45
C ILE A 67 -14.44 9.24 -10.18
N SER A 68 -15.28 9.48 -11.17
CA SER A 68 -16.38 10.46 -11.11
C SER A 68 -17.72 9.80 -11.51
N PRO A 69 -18.79 9.82 -10.69
CA PRO A 69 -18.87 10.40 -9.33
C PRO A 69 -17.85 9.81 -8.35
N ASN A 70 -17.44 10.62 -7.37
CA ASN A 70 -16.39 10.23 -6.42
C ASN A 70 -16.78 8.99 -5.63
N ILE A 71 -15.84 8.04 -5.56
CA ILE A 71 -15.95 6.81 -4.79
C ILE A 71 -14.62 6.55 -4.11
N LYS A 72 -14.64 6.03 -2.88
CA LYS A 72 -13.42 5.58 -2.22
C LYS A 72 -12.94 4.28 -2.86
N TYR A 73 -11.64 4.17 -3.04
CA TYR A 73 -11.01 2.99 -3.61
C TYR A 73 -9.59 2.85 -3.08
N ILE A 74 -9.12 1.61 -3.05
CA ILE A 74 -7.70 1.31 -2.98
C ILE A 74 -7.17 0.99 -4.38
N SER A 75 -5.88 1.17 -4.59
CA SER A 75 -5.22 0.82 -5.84
C SER A 75 -4.03 -0.08 -5.61
N TYR A 76 -3.84 -1.05 -6.48
CA TYR A 76 -2.64 -1.90 -6.46
C TYR A 76 -2.21 -2.27 -7.87
N TRP A 77 -0.94 -2.64 -8.02
CA TRP A 77 -0.37 -3.05 -9.29
C TRP A 77 -0.29 -4.57 -9.39
N SER A 78 -0.49 -5.09 -10.60
CA SER A 78 -0.13 -6.47 -10.93
C SER A 78 1.35 -6.74 -10.67
N SER A 79 1.71 -8.01 -10.50
CA SER A 79 3.09 -8.45 -10.26
C SER A 79 4.06 -8.09 -11.39
N ASP A 80 3.57 -8.07 -12.64
CA ASP A 80 4.33 -7.60 -13.81
C ASP A 80 4.43 -6.06 -13.90
N GLN A 81 3.75 -5.33 -13.02
CA GLN A 81 3.66 -3.87 -12.94
C GLN A 81 3.10 -3.23 -14.22
N GLN A 82 2.28 -3.95 -14.97
CA GLN A 82 1.68 -3.47 -16.21
C GLN A 82 0.19 -3.13 -16.07
N THR A 83 -0.49 -3.65 -15.05
CA THR A 83 -1.91 -3.40 -14.81
C THR A 83 -2.12 -2.76 -13.45
N LEU A 84 -2.81 -1.62 -13.45
CA LEU A 84 -3.33 -0.97 -12.27
C LEU A 84 -4.74 -1.49 -12.01
N TYR A 85 -5.00 -2.00 -10.82
CA TYR A 85 -6.32 -2.36 -10.34
C TYR A 85 -6.81 -1.31 -9.36
N LEU A 86 -8.09 -0.96 -9.48
CA LEU A 86 -8.79 -0.06 -8.57
C LEU A 86 -9.94 -0.85 -7.93
N LEU A 87 -9.87 -1.03 -6.62
CA LEU A 87 -10.90 -1.74 -5.85
C LEU A 87 -11.72 -0.71 -5.08
N PRO A 88 -13.00 -0.51 -5.45
CA PRO A 88 -13.89 0.36 -4.69
C PRO A 88 -14.13 -0.21 -3.29
N GLU A 89 -14.11 0.64 -2.28
CA GLU A 89 -14.43 0.26 -0.89
C GLU A 89 -15.95 0.19 -0.64
N GLN A 90 -16.76 0.64 -1.60
CA GLN A 90 -18.21 0.69 -1.50
C GLN A 90 -18.85 0.34 -2.86
N SER A 91 -20.13 -0.05 -2.85
CA SER A 91 -20.86 -0.31 -4.08
C SER A 91 -21.02 0.95 -4.92
N PHE A 92 -21.01 0.77 -6.24
CA PHE A 92 -21.41 1.84 -7.16
C PHE A 92 -22.91 2.10 -7.08
N VAL A 93 -23.32 3.33 -7.40
CA VAL A 93 -24.73 3.72 -7.47
C VAL A 93 -25.34 3.11 -8.74
N PRO A 94 -26.55 2.51 -8.70
CA PRO A 94 -27.23 2.01 -9.89
C PRO A 94 -27.51 3.12 -10.93
N SER A 95 -27.69 2.73 -12.20
CA SER A 95 -28.00 3.67 -13.31
C SER A 95 -27.07 4.88 -13.44
N THR A 96 -25.83 4.75 -12.98
CA THR A 96 -24.90 5.87 -12.87
C THR A 96 -23.75 5.66 -13.83
N LYS A 97 -23.44 6.70 -14.60
CA LYS A 97 -22.26 6.74 -15.46
C LYS A 97 -21.06 7.14 -14.61
N TYR A 98 -20.06 6.27 -14.57
CA TYR A 98 -18.77 6.53 -13.96
C TYR A 98 -17.74 6.83 -15.05
N LEU A 99 -16.85 7.77 -14.77
CA LEU A 99 -15.68 8.11 -15.57
C LEU A 99 -14.45 7.87 -14.70
N VAL A 100 -13.55 7.03 -15.19
CA VAL A 100 -12.24 6.79 -14.58
C VAL A 100 -11.20 7.51 -15.40
N GLU A 101 -10.33 8.26 -14.75
CA GLU A 101 -9.18 8.91 -15.37
C GLU A 101 -7.90 8.47 -14.69
N VAL A 102 -6.91 8.09 -15.48
CA VAL A 102 -5.54 7.83 -15.03
C VAL A 102 -4.63 8.85 -15.69
N SER A 103 -3.79 9.53 -14.89
CA SER A 103 -2.84 10.52 -15.39
C SER A 103 -1.45 10.32 -14.81
N LEU A 104 -0.44 10.51 -15.66
CA LEU A 104 0.96 10.38 -15.31
C LEU A 104 1.79 11.34 -16.16
N ASN A 105 2.42 12.32 -15.52
CA ASN A 105 3.15 13.41 -16.19
C ASN A 105 2.26 14.15 -17.21
N ASN A 106 2.59 14.06 -18.51
CA ASN A 106 1.84 14.71 -19.60
C ASN A 106 0.85 13.76 -20.30
N TYR A 107 0.70 12.53 -19.79
CA TYR A 107 -0.24 11.56 -20.34
C TYR A 107 -1.48 11.46 -19.44
N SER A 108 -2.66 11.54 -20.05
CA SER A 108 -3.93 11.23 -19.39
C SER A 108 -4.76 10.34 -20.30
N TYR A 109 -5.48 9.40 -19.69
CA TYR A 109 -6.45 8.54 -20.35
C TYR A 109 -7.69 8.41 -19.49
N SER A 110 -8.85 8.60 -20.10
CA SER A 110 -10.14 8.42 -19.43
C SER A 110 -11.02 7.44 -20.18
N TRP A 111 -11.80 6.67 -19.43
CA TRP A 111 -12.84 5.79 -19.94
C TRP A 111 -14.03 5.81 -19.00
N GLY A 112 -15.22 5.53 -19.54
CA GLY A 112 -16.44 5.49 -18.76
C GLY A 112 -17.19 4.18 -18.88
N PHE A 113 -17.96 3.86 -17.84
CA PHE A 113 -18.90 2.75 -17.85
C PHE A 113 -20.18 3.16 -17.11
N THR A 114 -21.28 2.44 -17.34
CA THR A 114 -22.57 2.72 -16.69
C THR A 114 -23.03 1.52 -15.90
N THR A 115 -23.43 1.71 -14.65
CA THR A 115 -24.01 0.65 -13.84
C THR A 115 -25.46 0.36 -14.25
N SER A 116 -25.89 -0.89 -14.11
CA SER A 116 -27.26 -1.32 -14.41
C SER A 116 -28.29 -0.67 -13.46
N SER A 117 -29.53 -0.53 -13.94
CA SER A 117 -30.66 0.04 -13.18
C SER A 117 -31.29 -0.90 -12.17
N ASN A 118 -31.28 -2.20 -12.48
CA ASN A 118 -31.76 -3.26 -11.60
C ASN A 118 -30.61 -4.22 -11.31
N PRO A 119 -29.64 -3.81 -10.48
CA PRO A 119 -28.64 -4.74 -9.98
C PRO A 119 -29.34 -5.69 -9.02
N VAL A 120 -29.58 -6.91 -9.46
CA VAL A 120 -29.88 -8.01 -8.55
C VAL A 120 -28.52 -8.59 -8.19
N PRO A 121 -28.04 -8.46 -6.94
CA PRO A 121 -26.78 -9.08 -6.55
C PRO A 121 -26.88 -10.58 -6.82
N THR A 122 -26.09 -11.03 -7.77
CA THR A 122 -25.94 -12.45 -8.07
C THR A 122 -25.04 -13.09 -7.00
N GLU A 123 -25.06 -14.42 -6.91
CA GLU A 123 -24.09 -15.15 -6.07
C GLU A 123 -22.64 -14.81 -6.48
N ASP A 124 -22.43 -14.58 -7.79
CA ASP A 124 -21.15 -14.11 -8.33
C ASP A 124 -20.78 -12.72 -7.81
N ASP A 125 -21.74 -11.79 -7.69
CA ASP A 125 -21.49 -10.45 -7.13
C ASP A 125 -21.09 -10.50 -5.66
N LEU A 126 -21.72 -11.38 -4.87
CA LEU A 126 -21.38 -11.58 -3.46
C LEU A 126 -20.00 -12.20 -3.29
N THR A 127 -19.68 -13.19 -4.13
CA THR A 127 -18.36 -13.84 -4.16
C THR A 127 -17.27 -12.85 -4.57
N GLN A 128 -17.53 -12.05 -5.61
CA GLN A 128 -16.61 -10.99 -6.04
C GLN A 128 -16.38 -9.97 -4.94
N ARG A 129 -17.43 -9.57 -4.23
CA ARG A 129 -17.31 -8.65 -3.11
C ARG A 129 -16.42 -9.22 -1.99
N GLN A 130 -16.64 -10.47 -1.58
CA GLN A 130 -15.80 -11.12 -0.57
C GLN A 130 -14.34 -11.17 -1.01
N ALA A 131 -14.09 -11.56 -2.27
CA ALA A 131 -12.75 -11.57 -2.83
C ALA A 131 -12.11 -10.16 -2.86
N GLN A 132 -12.89 -9.11 -3.14
CA GLN A 132 -12.41 -7.72 -3.08
C GLN A 132 -12.06 -7.31 -1.65
N GLU A 133 -12.90 -7.65 -0.66
CA GLU A 133 -12.65 -7.37 0.76
C GLU A 133 -11.39 -8.08 1.27
N ASP A 134 -11.16 -9.33 0.86
CA ASP A 134 -9.93 -10.07 1.18
C ASP A 134 -8.68 -9.41 0.56
N ILE A 135 -8.77 -8.98 -0.70
CA ILE A 135 -7.66 -8.28 -1.37
C ILE A 135 -7.40 -6.93 -0.70
N ILE A 136 -8.46 -6.18 -0.35
CA ILE A 136 -8.34 -4.90 0.36
C ILE A 136 -7.56 -5.10 1.66
N THR A 137 -7.98 -6.07 2.46
CA THR A 137 -7.32 -6.40 3.73
C THR A 137 -5.85 -6.77 3.51
N ALA A 138 -5.56 -7.59 2.51
CA ALA A 138 -4.18 -8.00 2.21
C ALA A 138 -3.30 -6.83 1.73
N VAL A 139 -3.84 -5.92 0.93
CA VAL A 139 -3.12 -4.72 0.46
C VAL A 139 -2.88 -3.76 1.61
N GLU A 140 -3.90 -3.48 2.44
CA GLU A 140 -3.77 -2.61 3.61
C GLU A 140 -2.76 -3.15 4.61
N GLN A 141 -2.79 -4.46 4.89
CA GLN A 141 -1.80 -5.11 5.74
C GLN A 141 -0.40 -4.98 5.14
N GLY A 142 -0.23 -5.23 3.84
CA GLY A 142 1.07 -5.11 3.18
C GLY A 142 1.64 -3.68 3.21
N GLU A 143 0.79 -2.65 3.10
CA GLU A 143 1.21 -1.26 3.27
C GLU A 143 1.53 -0.93 4.73
N PHE A 144 0.77 -1.48 5.68
CA PHE A 144 1.05 -1.35 7.10
C PHE A 144 2.40 -1.97 7.47
N ASP A 145 2.69 -3.20 7.00
CA ASP A 145 3.95 -3.92 7.26
C ASP A 145 5.16 -3.18 6.68
N LYS A 146 5.02 -2.57 5.50
CA LYS A 146 6.07 -1.72 4.92
C LYS A 146 6.31 -0.47 5.76
N LYS A 147 5.25 0.15 6.30
CA LYS A 147 5.35 1.36 7.11
C LYS A 147 5.91 1.08 8.51
N TYR A 148 5.57 -0.07 9.09
CA TYR A 148 5.93 -0.48 10.45
C TYR A 148 6.50 -1.91 10.48
N PRO A 149 7.69 -2.16 9.88
CA PRO A 149 8.24 -3.52 9.74
C PRO A 149 8.60 -4.20 11.07
N TRP A 150 8.64 -3.44 12.16
CA TRP A 150 8.92 -3.90 13.52
C TRP A 150 7.64 -4.25 14.30
N TYR A 151 6.44 -3.99 13.76
CA TYR A 151 5.19 -4.08 14.52
C TYR A 151 4.93 -5.48 15.07
N ASP A 152 5.10 -6.52 14.26
CA ASP A 152 4.92 -7.93 14.65
C ASP A 152 6.00 -8.44 15.62
N GLN A 153 7.04 -7.65 15.89
CA GLN A 153 8.11 -7.96 16.83
C GLN A 153 7.88 -7.34 18.21
N ILE A 154 6.81 -6.55 18.39
CA ILE A 154 6.43 -6.04 19.71
C ILE A 154 6.17 -7.23 20.64
N PRO A 155 6.83 -7.31 21.81
CA PRO A 155 6.68 -8.45 22.68
C PRO A 155 5.28 -8.52 23.28
N GLU A 156 4.82 -9.75 23.49
CA GLU A 156 3.60 -10.03 24.25
C GLU A 156 3.63 -9.37 25.65
N PRO A 157 2.46 -9.03 26.22
CA PRO A 157 2.39 -8.46 27.56
C PRO A 157 3.12 -9.33 28.60
N SER A 158 3.97 -8.70 29.42
CA SER A 158 4.73 -9.37 30.46
C SER A 158 4.28 -8.95 31.87
N ASN A 159 4.88 -9.56 32.89
CA ASN A 159 4.66 -9.16 34.28
C ASN A 159 5.28 -7.79 34.63
N ASP A 160 6.18 -7.27 33.79
CA ASP A 160 6.96 -6.07 34.08
C ASP A 160 6.49 -4.87 33.26
N TYR A 161 6.00 -5.11 32.04
CA TYR A 161 5.44 -4.08 31.17
C TYR A 161 4.55 -4.65 30.06
N PHE A 162 3.78 -3.76 29.45
CA PHE A 162 3.06 -3.95 28.21
C PHE A 162 3.38 -2.78 27.26
N ILE A 163 3.61 -3.08 25.98
CA ILE A 163 3.89 -2.09 24.94
C ILE A 163 2.78 -2.20 23.90
N GLY A 164 2.12 -1.09 23.60
CA GLY A 164 1.22 -0.95 22.46
C GLY A 164 1.66 0.19 21.55
N PHE A 165 1.20 0.15 20.30
CA PHE A 165 1.43 1.18 19.32
C PHE A 165 0.11 1.69 18.73
N ASP A 166 -0.05 3.01 18.71
CA ASP A 166 -1.17 3.70 18.09
C ASP A 166 -0.69 4.20 16.73
N SER A 167 -1.09 3.51 15.66
CA SER A 167 -0.66 3.82 14.29
C SER A 167 -1.23 5.13 13.77
N ASP A 168 -2.39 5.56 14.26
CA ASP A 168 -3.02 6.83 13.87
C ASP A 168 -2.27 8.03 14.46
N LYS A 169 -1.78 7.88 15.70
CA LYS A 169 -1.01 8.93 16.39
C LYS A 169 0.51 8.75 16.26
N GLU A 170 0.95 7.69 15.60
CA GLU A 170 2.36 7.29 15.47
C GLU A 170 3.11 7.35 16.81
N LYS A 171 2.54 6.73 17.86
CA LYS A 171 3.13 6.74 19.20
C LYS A 171 3.03 5.41 19.92
N PHE A 172 4.00 5.15 20.78
CA PHE A 172 3.95 4.04 21.72
C PHE A 172 3.26 4.47 23.01
N PHE A 173 2.44 3.57 23.55
CA PHE A 173 1.90 3.67 24.89
C PHE A 173 2.35 2.46 25.69
N VAL A 174 2.95 2.73 26.85
CA VAL A 174 3.63 1.72 27.66
C VAL A 174 3.04 1.73 29.05
N ALA A 175 2.54 0.58 29.49
CA ALA A 175 2.20 0.34 30.88
C ALA A 175 3.38 -0.37 31.55
N ILE A 176 3.92 0.22 32.63
CA ILE A 176 5.00 -0.40 33.43
C ILE A 176 4.45 -0.82 34.79
N TYR A 177 4.97 -1.94 35.33
CA TYR A 177 4.46 -2.59 36.54
C TYR A 177 5.55 -2.73 37.63
N PRO A 178 5.97 -1.62 38.28
CA PRO A 178 6.86 -1.70 39.45
C PRO A 178 6.25 -2.55 40.57
N LYS A 179 7.10 -3.26 41.32
CA LYS A 179 6.67 -4.21 42.37
C LYS A 179 6.93 -3.65 43.76
N TYR A 180 5.92 -3.66 44.65
CA TYR A 180 6.08 -3.29 46.06
C TYR A 180 6.99 -4.24 46.84
N SER A 181 7.11 -5.48 46.39
CA SER A 181 7.94 -6.51 47.01
C SER A 181 9.43 -6.42 46.64
N SER A 182 9.81 -5.48 45.77
CA SER A 182 11.20 -5.32 45.32
C SER A 182 12.04 -4.56 46.35
N PRO A 183 13.35 -4.86 46.50
CA PRO A 183 14.25 -4.06 47.32
C PRO A 183 14.52 -2.66 46.74
N ASN A 184 14.25 -2.43 45.45
CA ASN A 184 14.39 -1.13 44.79
C ASN A 184 13.13 -0.28 45.01
N SER A 185 13.29 1.04 45.17
CA SER A 185 12.15 1.95 45.22
C SER A 185 11.34 1.93 43.91
N ILE A 186 10.05 2.29 43.98
CA ILE A 186 9.18 2.38 42.79
C ILE A 186 9.80 3.28 41.71
N SER A 187 10.30 4.46 42.07
CA SER A 187 10.92 5.38 41.11
C SER A 187 12.18 4.81 40.45
N GLN A 188 13.01 4.04 41.17
CA GLN A 188 14.17 3.37 40.58
C GLN A 188 13.73 2.30 39.58
N GLN A 189 12.73 1.48 39.96
CA GLN A 189 12.17 0.47 39.08
C GLN A 189 11.54 1.09 37.83
N GLU A 190 10.85 2.23 37.95
CA GLU A 190 10.29 2.94 36.80
C GLU A 190 11.38 3.37 35.80
N GLU A 191 12.50 3.90 36.28
CA GLU A 191 13.62 4.29 35.41
C GLU A 191 14.30 3.09 34.75
N GLU A 192 14.43 1.97 35.47
CA GLU A 192 14.94 0.70 34.93
C GLU A 192 14.02 0.14 33.84
N LEU A 193 12.71 0.08 34.11
CA LEU A 193 11.70 -0.42 33.16
C LEU A 193 11.58 0.47 31.92
N LYS A 194 11.63 1.80 32.07
CA LYS A 194 11.66 2.72 30.92
C LYS A 194 12.87 2.46 30.03
N LYS A 195 14.06 2.29 30.61
CA LYS A 195 15.28 1.97 29.84
C LYS A 195 15.17 0.60 29.15
N GLN A 196 14.63 -0.39 29.84
CA GLN A 196 14.40 -1.71 29.29
C GLN A 196 13.45 -1.66 28.09
N VAL A 197 12.32 -0.95 28.21
CA VAL A 197 11.36 -0.77 27.10
C VAL A 197 12.01 -0.07 25.91
N LEU A 198 12.76 1.02 26.13
CA LEU A 198 13.48 1.69 25.04
C LEU A 198 14.48 0.75 24.35
N THR A 199 15.16 -0.09 25.12
CA THR A 199 16.13 -1.06 24.60
C THR A 199 15.42 -2.12 23.75
N VAL A 200 14.26 -2.61 24.20
CA VAL A 200 13.43 -3.55 23.45
C VAL A 200 12.97 -2.95 22.13
N LEU A 201 12.44 -1.73 22.15
CA LEU A 201 11.99 -1.02 20.93
C LEU A 201 13.15 -0.84 19.93
N GLN A 202 14.32 -0.42 20.41
CA GLN A 202 15.51 -0.29 19.55
C GLN A 202 15.95 -1.62 18.96
N ASN A 203 15.93 -2.70 19.75
CA ASN A 203 16.33 -4.03 19.30
C ASN A 203 15.43 -4.61 18.20
N ILE A 204 14.13 -4.27 18.21
CA ILE A 204 13.20 -4.68 17.15
C ILE A 204 13.23 -3.77 15.92
N GLY A 205 14.08 -2.73 15.92
CA GLY A 205 14.29 -1.84 14.77
C GLY A 205 13.42 -0.57 14.78
N VAL A 206 12.81 -0.21 15.91
CA VAL A 206 12.10 1.07 16.05
C VAL A 206 13.10 2.23 16.10
N ASP A 207 12.88 3.24 15.26
CA ASP A 207 13.55 4.54 15.42
C ASP A 207 12.90 5.32 16.58
N THR A 208 13.52 5.23 17.75
CA THR A 208 13.04 5.91 18.97
C THR A 208 13.18 7.44 18.92
N ASN A 209 13.79 8.01 17.87
CA ASN A 209 13.79 9.46 17.64
C ASN A 209 12.58 9.91 16.81
N LYS A 210 12.00 9.00 16.02
CA LYS A 210 10.83 9.26 15.19
C LYS A 210 9.53 9.18 15.99
N TYR A 211 9.40 8.19 16.85
CA TYR A 211 8.16 7.91 17.57
C TYR A 211 8.27 8.31 19.05
N SER A 212 7.22 8.95 19.56
CA SER A 212 7.13 9.26 20.99
C SER A 212 6.70 8.03 21.80
N VAL A 213 7.17 7.95 23.05
CA VAL A 213 6.81 6.86 23.99
C VAL A 213 6.19 7.47 25.23
N GLU A 214 4.90 7.18 25.45
CA GLU A 214 4.16 7.62 26.63
C GLU A 214 4.11 6.49 27.66
N TYR A 215 4.57 6.78 28.87
CA TYR A 215 4.62 5.82 29.97
C TYR A 215 3.50 6.06 30.98
N LYS A 216 2.87 4.98 31.44
CA LYS A 216 1.97 4.99 32.59
C LYS A 216 2.38 3.91 33.58
N SER A 217 2.61 4.33 34.82
CA SER A 217 3.03 3.43 35.91
C SER A 217 1.81 2.89 36.64
N PHE A 218 1.80 1.58 36.86
CA PHE A 218 0.81 0.89 37.67
C PHE A 218 1.53 -0.03 38.67
N PRO A 219 1.98 0.51 39.82
CA PRO A 219 2.61 -0.28 40.87
C PRO A 219 1.72 -1.42 41.37
N ARG A 220 2.31 -2.59 41.63
CA ARG A 220 1.61 -3.81 42.06
C ARG A 220 2.34 -4.54 43.19
#